data_AF-A0A0G1R3A5-F1
#
_entry.id   AF-A0A0G1R3A5-F1
#
_cell.length_a   1.000
_cell.length_b   1.000
_cell.length_c   1.000
_cell.angle_alpha   90.00
_cell.angle_beta   90.00
_cell.angle_gamma   90.00
#
_symmetry.space_group_name_H-M   'P 1'
#
loop_
_entity.id
_entity.type
_entity.pdbx_description
1 polymer ?
#
loop_
_entity_poly.entity_id
_entity_poly.type
_entity_poly.pdbx_seq_one_letter_code
_entity_poly.pdbx_strand_id
1 'polypeptide(L)'
;MLRAIWIALFSALLLTACHESEQLPKGHIKLLDGNLIRCDGGIKGDKSSQYICYPSLKSENQIIISPGLVQEVFYQVNELR
;
A
#
# COMPACT_ATOMS: atom_id res chain seq x y z
N MET A 1 4.22 31.92 48.26
CA MET A 1 4.84 30.94 47.34
C MET A 1 3.75 30.04 46.76
N LEU A 2 3.05 30.51 45.72
CA LEU A 2 1.99 29.74 45.04
C LEU A 2 2.64 28.76 44.06
N ARG A 3 2.33 27.47 44.22
CA ARG A 3 2.86 26.38 43.40
C ARG A 3 2.30 26.46 41.98
N ALA A 4 3.18 26.73 41.03
CA ALA A 4 3.05 26.25 39.67
C ALA A 4 3.01 24.72 39.70
N ILE A 5 1.91 24.11 39.24
CA ILE A 5 1.78 22.75 38.65
C ILE A 5 0.31 22.65 38.28
N TRP A 6 -0.04 22.92 37.03
CA TRP A 6 -1.21 22.37 36.30
C TRP A 6 -0.98 22.51 34.78
N ILE A 7 0.27 22.38 34.31
CA ILE A 7 0.56 22.18 32.88
C ILE A 7 0.61 20.67 32.64
N ALA A 8 -0.57 20.06 32.68
CA ALA A 8 -0.79 18.72 32.14
C ALA A 8 -2.26 18.61 31.70
N LEU A 9 -2.80 19.71 31.16
CA LEU A 9 -4.10 19.70 30.50
C LEU A 9 -3.92 18.98 29.15
N PHE A 10 -3.99 17.66 29.20
CA PHE A 10 -4.58 16.83 28.15
C PHE A 10 -4.10 17.08 26.72
N SER A 11 -2.80 16.89 26.51
CA SER A 11 -2.18 16.57 25.21
C SER A 11 -2.62 15.19 24.67
N ALA A 12 -3.93 14.89 24.63
CA ALA A 12 -4.47 13.57 24.28
C ALA A 12 -5.38 13.58 23.03
N LEU A 13 -5.16 14.51 22.10
CA LEU A 13 -5.95 14.62 20.85
C LEU A 13 -5.12 14.39 19.57
N LEU A 14 -3.87 13.91 19.65
CA LEU A 14 -2.95 13.92 18.50
C LEU A 14 -2.40 12.57 18.01
N LEU A 15 -2.79 11.41 18.56
CA LEU A 15 -2.10 10.15 18.21
C LEU A 15 -3.00 8.93 18.00
N THR A 16 -4.23 9.11 17.53
CA THR A 16 -4.69 8.19 16.49
C THR A 16 -4.02 8.62 15.19
N ALA A 17 -2.70 8.39 15.11
CA ALA A 17 -2.10 7.98 13.85
C ALA A 17 -2.79 6.65 13.54
N CYS A 18 -4.01 6.77 13.00
CA CYS A 18 -4.68 5.69 12.32
C CYS A 18 -3.64 5.19 11.33
N HIS A 19 -3.15 3.97 11.56
CA HIS A 19 -2.54 3.19 10.51
C HIS A 19 -3.71 2.88 9.57
N GLU A 20 -4.18 3.89 8.84
CA GLU A 20 -4.99 3.68 7.64
C GLU A 20 -4.10 2.77 6.82
N SER A 21 -4.48 1.50 6.84
CA SER A 21 -3.85 0.45 6.07
C SER A 21 -3.76 0.99 4.66
N GLU A 22 -2.55 1.43 4.25
CA GLU A 22 -2.34 2.09 2.97
C GLU A 22 -2.94 1.18 1.91
N GLN A 23 -4.11 1.58 1.41
CA GLN A 23 -4.87 0.73 0.53
C GLN A 23 -4.10 0.69 -0.78
N LEU A 24 -3.44 -0.45 -1.02
CA LEU A 24 -2.62 -0.61 -2.21
C LEU A 24 -3.50 -0.44 -3.46
N PRO A 25 -3.02 0.29 -4.47
CA PRO A 25 -3.80 0.51 -5.68
C PRO A 25 -3.96 -0.83 -6.39
N LYS A 26 -5.22 -1.21 -6.63
CA LYS A 26 -5.56 -2.39 -7.43
C LYS A 26 -5.05 -2.20 -8.85
N GLY A 27 -4.75 -3.31 -9.52
CA GLY A 27 -4.21 -3.21 -10.86
C GLY A 27 -3.95 -4.55 -11.53
N HIS A 28 -3.27 -4.48 -12.66
CA HIS A 28 -2.77 -5.64 -13.38
C HIS A 28 -1.38 -5.36 -13.93
N ILE A 29 -0.55 -6.40 -13.98
CA ILE A 29 0.81 -6.34 -14.51
C ILE A 29 0.83 -7.18 -15.79
N LYS A 30 1.20 -6.54 -16.90
CA LYS A 30 1.43 -7.22 -18.17
C LYS A 30 2.90 -7.58 -18.27
N LEU A 31 3.16 -8.86 -18.52
CA LEU A 31 4.50 -9.40 -18.68
C LEU A 31 4.94 -9.35 -20.15
N LEU A 32 6.25 -9.44 -20.39
CA LEU A 32 6.85 -9.44 -21.73
C LEU A 32 6.43 -10.64 -22.58
N ASP A 33 6.08 -11.76 -21.95
CA ASP A 33 5.56 -12.96 -22.61
C ASP A 33 4.07 -12.83 -23.00
N GLY A 34 3.45 -11.68 -22.71
CA GLY A 34 2.04 -11.40 -22.99
C GLY A 34 1.08 -11.84 -21.89
N ASN A 35 1.57 -12.49 -20.83
CA ASN A 35 0.72 -12.88 -19.71
C ASN A 35 0.28 -11.66 -18.89
N LEU A 36 -0.94 -11.74 -18.35
CA LEU A 36 -1.51 -10.70 -17.50
C LEU A 36 -1.74 -11.23 -16.09
N ILE A 37 -1.15 -10.57 -15.09
CA ILE A 37 -1.32 -10.90 -13.68
C ILE A 37 -2.27 -9.88 -13.06
N ARG A 38 -3.39 -10.36 -12.48
CA ARG A 38 -4.34 -9.52 -11.74
C ARG A 38 -3.96 -9.42 -10.27
N CYS A 39 -4.02 -8.21 -9.72
CA CYS A 39 -3.59 -7.90 -8.36
C CYS A 39 -4.74 -7.21 -7.61
N ASP A 40 -5.75 -7.97 -7.20
CA ASP A 40 -6.94 -7.42 -6.53
C ASP A 40 -6.66 -6.95 -5.09
N GLY A 41 -5.59 -7.48 -4.49
CA GLY A 41 -5.01 -7.02 -3.22
C GLY A 41 -4.09 -5.81 -3.38
N GLY A 42 -3.81 -5.40 -4.63
CA GLY A 42 -2.99 -4.25 -4.95
C GLY A 42 -1.58 -4.59 -5.44
N ILE A 43 -0.90 -3.57 -5.94
CA ILE A 43 0.49 -3.66 -6.44
C ILE A 43 1.37 -2.78 -5.57
N LYS A 44 2.50 -3.32 -5.12
CA LYS A 44 3.52 -2.60 -4.36
C LYS A 44 4.86 -2.66 -5.08
N GLY A 45 5.49 -1.51 -5.30
CA GLY A 45 6.90 -1.46 -5.72
C GLY A 45 7.81 -1.62 -4.51
N ASP A 46 8.79 -2.52 -4.60
CA ASP A 46 9.86 -2.63 -3.59
C ASP A 46 11.04 -1.69 -3.92
N LYS A 47 11.84 -1.35 -2.89
CA LYS A 47 13.04 -0.51 -3.02
C LYS A 47 14.07 -1.08 -3.99
N SER A 48 14.07 -2.39 -4.22
CA SER A 48 14.90 -3.07 -5.22
C SER A 48 14.33 -3.03 -6.65
N SER A 49 13.34 -2.16 -6.93
CA SER A 49 12.65 -2.06 -8.23
C SER A 49 11.88 -3.33 -8.64
N GLN A 50 11.55 -4.19 -7.69
CA GLN A 50 10.68 -5.36 -7.93
C GLN A 50 9.21 -4.97 -7.75
N TYR A 51 8.33 -5.63 -8.50
CA TYR A 51 6.88 -5.47 -8.34
C TYR A 51 6.34 -6.63 -7.52
N ILE A 52 5.64 -6.32 -6.43
CA ILE A 52 4.92 -7.29 -5.62
C ILE A 52 3.44 -7.15 -5.95
N CYS A 53 2.86 -8.21 -6.49
CA CYS A 53 1.46 -8.31 -6.80
C CYS A 53 0.74 -9.13 -5.72
N TYR A 54 -0.31 -8.56 -5.15
CA TYR A 54 -1.19 -9.27 -4.23
C TYR A 54 -2.46 -9.69 -5.00
N PRO A 55 -2.61 -10.97 -5.37
CA PRO A 55 -3.76 -11.44 -6.16
C PRO A 55 -5.10 -11.31 -5.42
N SER A 56 -5.12 -11.24 -4.08
CA SER A 56 -6.36 -11.07 -3.32
C SER A 56 -6.12 -10.35 -2.00
N LEU A 57 -7.07 -9.50 -1.57
CA LEU A 57 -7.07 -8.84 -0.25
C LEU A 57 -7.18 -9.83 0.92
N LYS A 58 -7.71 -11.03 0.67
CA LYS A 58 -7.96 -12.05 1.70
C LYS A 58 -6.83 -13.07 1.83
N SER A 59 -5.81 -12.97 0.98
CA SER A 59 -4.74 -13.96 0.89
C SER A 59 -3.41 -13.29 1.15
N GLU A 60 -2.57 -13.91 1.96
CA GLU A 60 -1.17 -13.53 2.16
C GLU A 60 -0.28 -13.96 0.98
N ASN A 61 -0.85 -14.58 -0.04
CA ASN A 61 -0.11 -14.92 -1.25
C ASN A 61 0.39 -13.65 -1.92
N GLN A 62 1.68 -13.62 -2.21
CA GLN A 62 2.34 -12.52 -2.91
C GLN A 62 3.12 -13.09 -4.09
N ILE A 63 3.03 -12.40 -5.23
CA ILE A 63 3.75 -12.76 -6.45
C ILE A 63 4.82 -11.69 -6.66
N ILE A 64 6.09 -12.10 -6.59
CA ILE A 64 7.23 -11.20 -6.80
C ILE A 64 7.63 -11.29 -8.27
N ILE A 65 7.64 -10.13 -8.94
CA ILE A 65 7.87 -10.02 -10.37
C ILE A 65 9.09 -9.12 -10.59
N SER A 66 10.09 -9.68 -11.28
CA SER A 66 11.29 -8.95 -11.68
C SER A 66 10.94 -7.86 -12.69
N PRO A 67 11.51 -6.64 -12.58
CA PRO A 67 11.21 -5.54 -13.48
C PRO A 67 11.52 -5.86 -14.95
N GLY A 68 12.55 -6.68 -15.20
CA GLY A 68 12.92 -7.13 -16.55
C GLY A 68 11.90 -8.09 -17.20
N LEU A 69 10.88 -8.54 -16.49
CA LEU A 69 9.77 -9.33 -17.03
C LEU A 69 8.51 -8.48 -17.26
N VAL A 70 8.48 -7.25 -16.76
CA VAL A 70 7.31 -6.37 -16.82
C VAL A 70 7.35 -5.60 -18.13
N GLN A 71 6.27 -5.72 -18.91
CA GLN A 71 6.02 -4.86 -20.06
C GLN A 71 5.34 -3.56 -19.62
N GLU A 72 4.26 -3.67 -18.84
CA GLU A 72 3.43 -2.53 -18.46
C GLU A 72 2.69 -2.82 -17.15
N VAL A 73 2.48 -1.77 -16.34
CA VAL A 73 1.71 -1.84 -15.10
C VAL A 73 0.51 -0.92 -15.22
N PHE A 74 -0.67 -1.48 -15.03
CA PHE A 74 -1.93 -0.74 -15.06
C PHE A 74 -2.50 -0.66 -13.67
N TYR A 75 -2.72 0.57 -13.21
CA TYR A 75 -3.44 0.80 -11.97
C TYR A 75 -4.91 1.00 -12.30
N GLN A 76 -5.76 0.28 -11.58
CA GLN A 76 -7.19 0.55 -11.57
C GLN A 76 -7.39 1.82 -10.76
N VAL A 77 -7.49 2.94 -11.45
CA VAL A 77 -7.94 4.21 -10.86
C VAL A 77 -9.43 4.04 -10.58
N ASN A 78 -9.76 3.44 -9.43
CA ASN A 78 -11.12 3.51 -8.95
C ASN A 78 -11.36 4.95 -8.47
N GLU A 79 -12.43 5.53 -9.01
CA GLU A 79 -12.88 6.89 -8.76
C GLU A 79 -12.83 7.21 -7.26
N LEU A 80 -12.09 8.28 -6.93
CA LEU A 80 -12.12 8.97 -5.64
C LEU A 80 -13.56 8.99 -5.11
N ARG A 81 -13.84 8.20 -4.08
CA ARG A 81 -15.06 8.31 -3.30
C ARG A 81 -14.73 8.29 -1.82
#